data_AF-A0A2E1RQN6-F1
#
_entry.id   AF-A0A2E1RQN6-F1
#
_cell.length_a   1.000
_cell.length_b   1.000
_cell.length_c   1.000
_cell.angle_alpha   90.00
_cell.angle_beta   90.00
_cell.angle_gamma   90.00
#
_symmetry.space_group_name_H-M   'P 1'
#
loop_
_entity.id
_entity.type
_entity.pdbx_description
1 polymer ?
#
loop_
_entity_poly.entity_id
_entity_poly.type
_entity_poly.pdbx_seq_one_letter_code
_entity_poly.pdbx_strand_id
1 'polypeptide(L)'
;IETYYKDNEKLPKIWGNQPLDPWGNPINYELTSSTEARIKSKGHDKTFNTKWDHKIEINVKKDIEDLDGTWLYEQKKKRGLINTTTSEDQSPLSYSMKTGGGDTLQGADYFWFFTKLMLITAVVFIPFAFFYRPKTYLHDKANDQGPFTVWIQQIKNH
;
A
#
# COMPACT_ATOMS: atom_id res chain seq x y z
N ILE A 1 -27.49 1.97 6.56
CA ILE A 1 -26.46 2.11 5.50
C ILE A 1 -26.86 1.30 4.28
N GLU A 2 -27.19 0.02 4.42
CA GLU A 2 -27.69 -0.80 3.30
C GLU A 2 -28.93 -0.23 2.60
N THR A 3 -29.93 0.22 3.37
CA THR A 3 -31.14 0.86 2.81
C THR A 3 -30.79 2.11 2.00
N TYR A 4 -30.00 3.01 2.57
CA TYR A 4 -29.49 4.20 1.86
C TYR A 4 -28.73 3.85 0.58
N TYR A 5 -27.91 2.78 0.60
CA TYR A 5 -27.17 2.31 -0.56
C TYR A 5 -28.12 1.75 -1.64
N LYS A 6 -29.14 0.99 -1.27
CA LYS A 6 -30.15 0.49 -2.23
C LYS A 6 -30.94 1.62 -2.90
N ASP A 7 -31.19 2.71 -2.17
CA ASP A 7 -31.97 3.84 -2.69
C ASP A 7 -31.14 4.81 -3.56
N ASN A 8 -29.83 4.92 -3.31
CA ASN A 8 -28.96 5.95 -3.92
C ASN A 8 -27.77 5.40 -4.72
N GLU A 9 -27.55 4.08 -4.70
CA GLU A 9 -26.39 3.37 -5.27
C GLU A 9 -25.03 3.92 -4.80
N LYS A 10 -25.02 4.64 -3.67
CA LYS A 10 -23.85 5.37 -3.17
C LYS A 10 -23.78 5.27 -1.66
N LEU A 11 -22.55 5.18 -1.15
CA LEU A 11 -22.28 5.26 0.28
C LEU A 11 -22.54 6.68 0.80
N PRO A 12 -23.15 6.84 2.00
CA PRO A 12 -23.38 8.15 2.57
C PRO A 12 -22.05 8.84 2.89
N LYS A 13 -21.96 10.15 2.63
CA LYS A 13 -20.76 10.95 2.93
C LYS A 13 -20.60 11.23 4.42
N ILE A 14 -21.72 11.39 5.13
CA ILE A 14 -21.78 11.68 6.56
C ILE A 14 -22.87 10.80 7.14
N TRP A 15 -22.59 10.15 8.27
CA TRP A 15 -23.59 9.42 9.03
C TRP A 15 -24.17 10.34 10.11
N GLY A 16 -25.40 10.82 9.91
CA GLY A 16 -25.99 11.89 10.73
C GLY A 16 -26.34 11.51 12.17
N ASN A 17 -26.77 10.27 12.45
CA ASN A 17 -27.07 9.80 13.80
C ASN A 17 -26.23 8.56 14.11
N GLN A 18 -25.06 8.78 14.71
CA GLN A 18 -24.13 7.71 15.05
C GLN A 18 -24.58 7.02 16.35
N PRO A 19 -24.80 5.69 16.34
CA PRO A 19 -25.08 4.98 17.57
C PRO A 19 -23.88 5.04 18.51
N LEU A 20 -24.17 4.99 19.81
CA LEU A 20 -23.16 4.89 20.85
C LEU A 20 -22.65 3.45 20.95
N ASP A 21 -21.36 3.28 21.18
CA ASP A 21 -20.79 2.00 21.54
C ASP A 21 -21.18 1.60 22.99
N PRO A 22 -20.92 0.34 23.41
CA PRO A 22 -21.19 -0.10 24.78
C PRO A 22 -20.50 0.73 25.88
N TRP A 23 -19.50 1.53 25.51
CA TRP A 23 -18.70 2.38 26.41
C TRP A 23 -19.11 3.86 26.34
N GLY A 24 -20.20 4.19 25.63
CA GLY A 24 -20.78 5.53 25.54
C GLY A 24 -20.05 6.48 24.57
N ASN A 25 -19.14 5.98 23.73
CA ASN A 25 -18.50 6.79 22.69
C ASN A 25 -19.30 6.73 21.38
N PRO A 26 -19.38 7.85 20.63
CA PRO A 26 -19.95 7.83 19.29
C PRO A 26 -19.04 7.02 18.36
N ILE A 27 -19.67 6.19 17.52
CA ILE A 27 -18.97 5.40 16.51
C ILE A 27 -18.61 6.31 15.33
N ASN A 28 -17.34 6.33 14.95
CA ASN A 28 -16.88 7.16 13.84
C ASN A 28 -17.07 6.45 12.50
N TYR A 29 -17.66 7.18 11.56
CA TYR A 29 -17.79 6.78 10.17
C TYR A 29 -16.82 7.57 9.29
N GLU A 30 -16.01 6.86 8.53
CA GLU A 30 -15.02 7.42 7.62
C GLU A 30 -15.21 6.83 6.22
N LEU A 31 -15.59 7.67 5.26
CA LEU A 31 -15.66 7.27 3.86
C LEU A 31 -14.23 7.30 3.29
N THR A 32 -13.68 6.13 2.94
CA THR A 32 -12.33 6.03 2.36
C THR A 32 -12.36 6.22 0.85
N SER A 33 -13.38 5.67 0.17
CA SER A 33 -13.63 5.86 -1.25
C SER A 33 -15.13 5.74 -1.55
N SER A 34 -15.56 5.94 -2.80
CA SER A 34 -16.96 5.74 -3.20
C SER A 34 -17.48 4.32 -2.95
N THR A 35 -16.58 3.34 -2.91
CA THR A 35 -16.88 1.91 -2.75
C THR A 35 -16.45 1.34 -1.39
N GLU A 36 -15.76 2.12 -0.56
CA GLU A 36 -15.21 1.67 0.71
C GLU A 36 -15.51 2.68 1.83
N ALA A 37 -16.18 2.20 2.88
CA ALA A 37 -16.39 2.94 4.11
C ALA A 37 -15.85 2.16 5.30
N ARG A 38 -15.42 2.89 6.33
CA ARG A 38 -14.89 2.31 7.57
C ARG A 38 -15.67 2.83 8.75
N ILE A 39 -16.01 1.92 9.65
CA ILE A 39 -16.66 2.22 10.93
C ILE A 39 -15.63 1.89 12.01
N LYS A 40 -15.32 2.84 12.89
CA LYS A 40 -14.33 2.67 13.97
C LYS A 40 -14.98 2.95 15.32
N SER A 41 -14.80 2.03 16.27
CA SER A 41 -15.06 2.26 17.70
C SER A 41 -13.72 2.43 18.43
N LYS A 42 -13.68 3.38 19.37
CA LYS A 42 -12.53 3.68 20.25
C LYS A 42 -12.28 2.59 21.31
N GLY A 43 -13.13 1.57 21.36
CA GLY A 43 -13.07 0.53 22.38
C GLY A 43 -13.15 1.09 23.81
N HIS A 44 -12.67 0.29 24.76
CA HIS A 44 -12.70 0.63 26.19
C HIS A 44 -11.85 1.88 26.51
N ASP A 45 -10.68 2.02 25.87
CA ASP A 45 -9.67 3.01 26.28
C ASP A 45 -9.95 4.45 25.84
N LYS A 46 -10.98 4.66 25.00
CA LYS A 46 -11.43 5.96 24.49
C LYS A 46 -10.38 6.71 23.65
N THR A 47 -9.32 6.03 23.24
CA THR A 47 -8.21 6.58 22.45
C THR A 47 -8.17 5.91 21.08
N PHE A 48 -7.93 6.69 20.03
CA PHE A 48 -7.80 6.13 18.69
C PHE A 48 -6.43 5.47 18.49
N ASN A 49 -6.39 4.51 17.56
CA ASN A 49 -5.21 3.78 17.08
C ASN A 49 -4.59 2.84 18.10
N THR A 50 -5.39 2.29 19.02
CA THR A 50 -4.91 1.31 19.98
C THR A 50 -5.26 -0.11 19.57
N LYS A 51 -4.64 -1.08 20.24
CA LYS A 51 -4.95 -2.51 20.08
C LYS A 51 -6.44 -2.82 20.31
N TRP A 52 -7.15 -1.96 21.03
CA TRP A 52 -8.54 -2.14 21.43
C TRP A 52 -9.55 -1.55 20.44
N ASP A 53 -9.07 -0.91 19.37
CA ASP A 53 -9.95 -0.41 18.32
C ASP A 53 -10.59 -1.57 17.55
N HIS A 54 -11.90 -1.50 17.43
CA HIS A 54 -12.68 -2.35 16.55
C HIS A 54 -13.03 -1.59 15.28
N LYS A 55 -12.66 -2.17 14.13
CA LYS A 55 -12.89 -1.58 12.81
C LYS A 55 -13.75 -2.52 11.99
N ILE A 56 -14.80 -1.98 11.39
CA ILE A 56 -15.62 -2.67 10.40
C ILE A 56 -15.38 -1.98 9.07
N GLU A 57 -14.80 -2.71 8.12
CA GLU A 57 -14.65 -2.26 6.74
C GLU A 57 -15.87 -2.72 5.93
N ILE A 58 -16.55 -1.75 5.33
CA ILE A 58 -17.69 -1.96 4.43
C ILE A 58 -17.17 -1.79 3.02
N ASN A 59 -17.31 -2.83 2.21
CA ASN A 59 -16.93 -2.82 0.80
C ASN A 59 -18.16 -3.09 -0.08
N VAL A 60 -18.32 -2.28 -1.12
CA VAL A 60 -19.35 -2.52 -2.15
C VAL A 60 -18.92 -3.71 -3.00
N LYS A 61 -19.73 -4.78 -3.02
CA LYS A 61 -19.50 -5.91 -3.93
C LYS A 61 -19.65 -5.40 -5.36
N LYS A 62 -18.65 -5.67 -6.20
CA LYS A 62 -18.74 -5.41 -7.63
C LYS A 62 -19.41 -6.60 -8.27
N ASP A 63 -20.46 -6.34 -9.05
CA ASP A 63 -21.14 -7.39 -9.79
C ASP A 63 -20.17 -8.02 -10.80
N ILE A 64 -20.35 -9.32 -11.02
CA ILE A 64 -19.47 -10.09 -11.91
C ILE A 64 -19.57 -9.55 -13.35
N GLU A 65 -20.74 -9.04 -13.74
CA GLU A 65 -20.98 -8.41 -15.04
C GLU A 65 -20.12 -7.14 -15.25
N ASP A 66 -19.86 -6.35 -14.21
CA ASP A 66 -18.97 -5.18 -14.29
C ASP A 66 -17.48 -5.57 -14.40
N LEU A 67 -17.14 -6.82 -14.06
CA LEU A 67 -15.78 -7.35 -14.12
C LEU A 67 -15.49 -8.08 -15.44
N ASP A 68 -16.54 -8.44 -16.17
CA ASP A 68 -16.43 -9.06 -17.50
C ASP A 68 -15.70 -8.11 -18.46
N GLY A 69 -14.63 -8.61 -19.09
CA GLY A 69 -13.75 -7.83 -19.96
C GLY A 69 -12.53 -7.20 -19.27
N THR A 70 -12.41 -7.29 -17.93
CA THR A 70 -11.17 -6.91 -17.26
C THR A 70 -10.11 -8.03 -17.36
N TRP A 71 -8.86 -7.66 -17.67
CA TRP A 71 -7.76 -8.63 -17.84
C TRP A 71 -7.59 -9.57 -16.62
N LEU A 72 -7.74 -9.04 -15.40
CA LEU A 72 -7.60 -9.81 -14.18
C LEU A 72 -8.69 -10.89 -14.06
N TYR A 73 -9.92 -10.55 -14.42
CA TYR A 73 -11.04 -11.48 -14.42
C TYR A 73 -10.82 -12.59 -15.45
N GLU A 74 -10.46 -12.23 -16.69
CA GLU A 74 -10.13 -13.22 -17.72
C GLU A 74 -8.99 -14.14 -17.30
N GLN A 75 -7.95 -13.60 -16.65
CA GLN A 75 -6.81 -14.37 -16.17
C GLN A 75 -7.20 -15.34 -15.04
N LYS A 76 -8.04 -14.89 -14.10
CA LYS A 76 -8.59 -15.77 -13.05
C LYS A 76 -9.48 -16.86 -13.63
N LYS A 77 -10.29 -16.53 -14.65
CA LYS A 77 -11.16 -17.46 -15.39
C LYS A 77 -10.33 -18.54 -16.08
N LYS A 78 -9.28 -18.14 -16.80
CA LYS A 78 -8.33 -19.06 -17.45
C LYS A 78 -7.61 -19.98 -16.46
N ARG A 79 -7.35 -19.51 -15.24
CA ARG A 79 -6.72 -20.30 -14.18
C ARG A 79 -7.69 -21.20 -13.40
N GLY A 80 -8.98 -21.20 -13.73
CA GLY A 80 -10.00 -22.00 -13.03
C GLY A 80 -10.22 -21.56 -11.57
N LEU A 81 -9.86 -20.32 -11.22
CA LEU A 81 -9.98 -19.78 -9.86
C LEU A 81 -11.35 -19.15 -9.60
N ILE A 82 -12.20 -19.06 -10.63
CA ILE A 82 -13.56 -18.56 -10.53
C ILE A 82 -14.49 -19.77 -10.50
N ASN A 83 -14.63 -20.37 -9.32
CA ASN A 83 -15.83 -21.15 -9.05
C ASN A 83 -16.91 -20.13 -8.73
N THR A 84 -18.05 -20.20 -9.43
CA THR A 84 -19.27 -19.44 -9.15
C THR A 84 -19.79 -19.81 -7.76
N THR A 85 -19.06 -19.47 -6.71
CA THR A 85 -19.61 -19.42 -5.36
C THR A 85 -20.30 -18.07 -5.29
N THR A 86 -21.49 -18.05 -5.91
CA THR A 86 -22.60 -17.21 -5.49
C THR A 86 -22.59 -17.23 -3.97
N SER A 87 -22.05 -16.17 -3.38
CA SER A 87 -22.19 -15.96 -1.94
C SER A 87 -23.70 -15.79 -1.75
N GLU A 88 -24.35 -16.72 -1.05
CA GLU A 88 -25.79 -16.78 -0.84
C GLU A 88 -26.37 -15.54 -0.11
N ASP A 89 -25.54 -14.56 0.22
CA ASP A 89 -25.96 -13.24 0.68
C ASP A 89 -26.25 -12.30 -0.50
N GLN A 90 -27.55 -12.10 -0.76
CA GLN A 90 -28.13 -11.09 -1.68
C GLN A 90 -27.85 -9.63 -1.26
N SER A 91 -26.98 -9.40 -0.27
CA SER A 91 -26.60 -8.07 0.18
C SER A 91 -25.51 -7.47 -0.75
N PRO A 92 -25.71 -6.25 -1.27
CA PRO A 92 -24.75 -5.56 -2.13
C PRO A 92 -23.48 -5.09 -1.40
N LEU A 93 -23.48 -5.15 -0.07
CA LEU A 93 -22.36 -4.77 0.79
C LEU A 93 -21.71 -6.02 1.38
N SER A 94 -20.39 -5.98 1.48
CA SER A 94 -19.56 -6.94 2.21
C SER A 94 -19.03 -6.28 3.47
N TYR A 95 -19.08 -7.01 4.59
CA TYR A 95 -18.60 -6.56 5.90
C TYR A 95 -17.40 -7.40 6.30
N SER A 96 -16.28 -6.75 6.60
CA SER A 96 -15.13 -7.42 7.21
C SER A 96 -14.81 -6.75 8.55
N MET A 97 -14.69 -7.57 9.60
CA MET A 97 -14.35 -7.12 10.94
C MET A 97 -12.86 -7.32 11.16
N LYS A 98 -12.17 -6.24 11.56
CA LYS A 98 -10.78 -6.26 11.97
C LYS A 98 -10.68 -5.72 13.39
N THR A 99 -9.98 -6.45 14.25
CA THR A 99 -9.70 -6.03 15.63
C THR A 99 -8.21 -5.71 15.72
N GLY A 100 -7.87 -4.49 16.14
CA GLY A 100 -6.49 -4.12 16.39
C GLY A 100 -6.09 -2.71 15.97
N GLY A 101 -5.01 -2.24 16.58
CA GLY A 101 -4.33 -0.98 16.31
C GLY A 101 -3.34 -1.13 15.17
N GLY A 102 -3.78 -1.68 14.03
CA GLY A 102 -2.93 -1.97 12.86
C GLY A 102 -2.26 -0.76 12.19
N ASP A 103 -2.36 0.41 12.81
CA ASP A 103 -1.79 1.67 12.34
C ASP A 103 -0.59 2.05 13.22
N THR A 104 0.36 1.12 13.43
CA THR A 104 1.47 1.35 14.37
C THR A 104 2.49 2.40 13.91
N LEU A 105 2.39 2.94 12.69
CA LEU A 105 3.21 4.06 12.21
C LEU A 105 2.48 4.93 11.17
N GLN A 106 1.33 5.53 11.51
CA GLN A 106 0.72 6.56 10.66
C GLN A 106 1.18 7.96 11.08
N GLY A 107 1.71 8.74 10.13
CA GLY A 107 2.02 10.16 10.32
C GLY A 107 3.47 10.48 10.68
N ALA A 108 3.67 11.44 11.60
CA ALA A 108 4.99 12.04 11.89
C ALA A 108 6.02 11.04 12.45
N ASP A 109 5.58 10.05 13.23
CA ASP A 109 6.47 9.05 13.83
C ASP A 109 7.13 8.14 12.78
N TYR A 110 6.45 7.88 11.66
CA TYR A 110 7.04 7.20 10.50
C TYR A 110 8.23 7.99 9.97
N PHE A 111 8.04 9.28 9.70
CA PHE A 111 9.10 10.13 9.16
C PHE A 111 10.30 10.19 10.12
N TRP A 112 10.06 10.40 11.42
CA TRP A 112 11.13 10.47 12.41
C TRP A 112 11.91 9.16 12.58
N PHE A 113 11.26 8.01 12.42
CA PHE A 113 11.96 6.72 12.41
C PHE A 113 13.00 6.65 11.27
N PHE A 114 12.58 6.98 10.04
CA PHE A 114 13.49 6.97 8.89
C PHE A 114 14.57 8.06 9.00
N THR A 115 14.22 9.25 9.49
CA THR A 115 15.21 10.32 9.72
C THR A 115 16.29 9.88 10.71
N LYS A 116 15.91 9.25 11.84
CA LYS A 116 16.88 8.71 12.79
C LYS A 116 17.75 7.62 12.16
N LEU A 117 17.15 6.74 11.37
CA LEU A 117 17.88 5.68 10.67
C LEU A 117 18.93 6.28 9.71
N MET A 118 18.55 7.27 8.90
CA MET A 118 19.46 7.97 7.98
C MET A 118 20.54 8.77 8.72
N LEU A 119 20.21 9.37 9.87
CA LEU A 119 21.18 10.07 10.71
C LEU A 119 22.23 9.11 11.25
N ILE A 120 21.80 7.95 11.77
CA ILE A 120 22.70 6.93 12.30
C ILE A 120 23.62 6.42 11.20
N THR A 121 23.09 6.11 10.01
CA THR A 121 23.93 5.64 8.88
C THR A 121 24.93 6.70 8.44
N ALA A 122 24.53 7.97 8.38
CA ALA A 122 25.45 9.07 8.08
C ALA A 122 26.56 9.20 9.15
N VAL A 123 26.21 9.15 10.44
CA VAL A 123 27.17 9.22 11.54
C VAL A 123 28.13 8.04 11.52
N VAL A 124 27.69 6.83 11.15
CA VAL A 124 28.56 5.65 10.99
C VAL A 124 29.42 5.76 9.72
N PHE A 125 28.91 6.37 8.66
CA PHE A 125 29.63 6.52 7.40
C PHE A 125 30.81 7.49 7.50
N ILE A 126 30.72 8.54 8.32
CA ILE A 126 31.81 9.52 8.52
C ILE A 126 33.13 8.86 9.00
N PRO A 127 33.18 8.10 10.12
CA PRO A 127 34.39 7.42 10.55
C PRO A 127 34.79 6.29 9.58
N PHE A 128 33.81 5.61 8.96
CA PHE A 128 34.08 4.60 7.95
C PHE A 128 34.81 5.17 6.74
N ALA A 129 34.36 6.32 6.21
CA ALA A 129 34.98 7.00 5.08
C ALA A 129 36.38 7.53 5.39
N PHE A 130 36.61 7.98 6.64
CA PHE A 130 37.96 8.38 7.07
C PHE A 130 38.92 7.19 7.15
N PHE A 131 38.45 6.02 7.58
CA PHE A 131 39.25 4.80 7.63
C PHE A 131 39.42 4.13 6.25
N TYR A 132 38.49 4.37 5.34
CA TYR A 132 38.50 3.79 4.01
C TYR A 132 39.58 4.42 3.15
N ARG A 133 40.70 3.69 2.92
CA ARG A 133 41.72 4.11 1.95
C ARG A 133 41.13 4.01 0.54
N PRO A 134 40.98 5.12 -0.21
CA PRO A 134 40.51 5.05 -1.58
C PRO A 134 41.52 4.26 -2.41
N LYS A 135 41.13 3.07 -2.88
CA LYS A 135 41.90 2.36 -3.89
C LYS A 135 41.66 3.06 -5.22
N THR A 136 42.58 3.94 -5.59
CA THR A 136 42.68 4.44 -6.96
C THR A 136 43.09 3.27 -7.84
N TYR A 137 42.13 2.53 -8.38
CA TYR A 137 42.32 1.83 -9.65
C TYR A 137 42.36 2.90 -10.74
N LEU A 138 43.39 3.74 -10.71
CA LEU A 138 43.83 4.42 -11.92
C LEU A 138 44.17 3.27 -12.85
N HIS A 139 43.36 3.12 -13.91
CA HIS A 139 43.69 2.28 -15.05
C HIS A 139 45.18 2.43 -15.31
N ASP A 140 45.93 1.37 -15.04
CA ASP A 140 47.32 1.30 -15.42
C ASP A 140 47.29 1.47 -16.93
N LYS A 141 47.71 2.65 -17.39
CA LYS A 141 47.82 2.97 -18.80
C LYS A 141 49.02 2.19 -19.31
N ALA A 142 48.85 0.90 -19.52
CA ALA A 142 49.86 0.04 -20.10
C ALA A 142 49.17 -0.92 -21.06
N ASN A 143 48.97 -0.38 -22.27
CA ASN A 143 49.02 -1.13 -23.52
C ASN A 143 47.83 -2.05 -23.84
N ASP A 144 46.75 -1.48 -24.37
CA ASP A 144 45.82 -2.22 -25.23
C ASP A 144 45.55 -1.42 -26.50
N GLN A 145 46.38 -1.65 -27.51
CA GLN A 145 46.01 -1.42 -28.89
C GLN A 145 44.83 -2.35 -29.20
N GLY A 146 43.61 -1.81 -29.16
CA GLY A 146 42.42 -2.56 -29.55
C GLY A 146 42.50 -3.03 -31.01
N PRO A 147 41.82 -4.14 -31.39
CA PRO A 147 41.96 -4.80 -32.69
C PRO A 147 41.57 -3.95 -33.91
N PHE A 148 41.08 -2.73 -33.71
CA PHE A 148 40.63 -1.81 -34.75
C PHE A 148 41.70 -0.81 -35.24
N THR A 149 42.86 -0.71 -34.57
CA THR A 149 43.91 0.24 -35.01
C THR A 149 44.76 -0.26 -36.16
N VAL A 150 44.73 -1.57 -36.47
CA VAL A 150 45.50 -2.17 -37.57
C VAL A 150 45.00 -1.70 -38.94
N TRP A 151 43.69 -1.47 -39.09
CA TRP A 151 43.08 -1.12 -40.39
C TRP A 151 43.31 0.33 -40.82
N ILE A 152 43.56 1.24 -39.89
CA ILE A 152 43.79 2.67 -40.21
C ILE A 152 45.19 2.88 -40.78
N GLN A 153 46.18 2.06 -40.41
CA GLN A 153 47.55 2.17 -40.90
C GLN A 153 47.67 1.73 -42.38
N GLN A 154 46.84 0.78 -42.83
CA GLN A 154 46.96 0.18 -44.16
C GLN A 154 46.37 1.05 -45.30
N ILE A 155 45.51 2.01 -44.97
CA ILE A 155 44.86 2.90 -45.96
C ILE A 155 45.77 4.06 -46.40
N LYS A 156 46.87 4.33 -45.70
CA LYS A 156 47.76 5.47 -46.00
C LYS A 156 48.94 5.16 -46.93
N ASN A 157 49.17 3.88 -47.25
CA ASN A 157 50.32 3.42 -48.03
C ASN A 157 49.95 2.88 -49.44
N HIS A 158 48.80 3.30 -50.00
CA HIS A 158 48.41 2.95 -51.36
C HIS A 158 47.91 4.14 -52.16
#